data_AF-A0A962LJ98-F1
#
_entry.id   AF-A0A962LJ98-F1
#
_cell.length_a   1.000
_cell.length_b   1.000
_cell.length_c   1.000
_cell.angle_alpha   90.00
_cell.angle_beta   90.00
_cell.angle_gamma   90.00
#
_symmetry.space_group_name_H-M   'P 1'
#
loop_
_entity.id
_entity.type
_entity.pdbx_description
1 polymer ?
#
loop_
_entity_poly.entity_id
_entity_poly.type
_entity_poly.pdbx_seq_one_letter_code
_entity_poly.pdbx_strand_id
1 'polypeptide(L)'
;MFHHRVVPLPSLRRLAGPALVVLLANILPVNVFAAVPVGEPEKDELTFGFIKLTDMAPLAVAYEQGFFEDEGLYVTLQAQANWKVLLDGVIDGQLDGAHMLAGQPLAATIGFGTKAHIVTPFSMDLNGNGITLSTAVWQEMKPNLPKRADGKPVHPIKADYLKPV
;
A
#
# COMPACT_ATOMS: atom_id res chain seq x y z
N MET A 1 29.65 14.86 85.73
CA MET A 1 28.87 14.82 87.00
C MET A 1 27.57 14.09 86.68
N PHE A 2 27.36 12.92 87.30
CA PHE A 2 26.21 12.03 87.08
C PHE A 2 24.88 12.69 87.44
N HIS A 3 23.80 12.41 86.71
CA HIS A 3 22.63 11.67 87.22
C HIS A 3 21.57 11.43 86.15
N HIS A 4 21.15 10.17 86.04
CA HIS A 4 19.99 9.68 85.32
C HIS A 4 18.68 10.27 85.86
N ARG A 5 17.72 10.54 84.96
CA ARG A 5 16.30 10.25 85.21
C ARG A 5 15.68 9.60 83.98
N VAL A 6 15.05 8.46 84.22
CA VAL A 6 14.22 7.69 83.28
C VAL A 6 12.77 8.02 83.57
N VAL A 7 11.98 8.46 82.58
CA VAL A 7 10.50 8.42 82.58
C VAL A 7 10.00 8.47 81.11
N PRO A 8 8.78 7.99 80.78
CA PRO A 8 8.53 6.79 79.99
C PRO A 8 8.05 7.09 78.55
N LEU A 9 8.13 6.10 77.66
CA LEU A 9 7.58 6.12 76.30
C LEU A 9 6.05 6.11 76.30
N PRO A 10 5.38 7.07 75.62
CA PRO A 10 4.01 6.87 75.16
C PRO A 10 4.00 6.09 73.84
N SER A 11 3.05 5.18 73.80
CA SER A 11 2.75 4.15 72.80
C SER A 11 2.50 4.63 71.37
N LEU A 12 2.90 3.77 70.43
CA LEU A 12 2.44 3.73 69.03
C LEU A 12 0.96 4.13 68.89
N ARG A 13 0.70 5.21 68.17
CA ARG A 13 -0.38 5.26 67.18
C ARG A 13 -0.25 6.50 66.30
N ARG A 14 -0.06 6.20 65.01
CA ARG A 14 -0.44 6.99 63.84
C ARG A 14 0.39 8.24 63.58
N LEU A 15 1.21 8.18 62.56
CA LEU A 15 0.97 8.92 61.31
C LEU A 15 2.04 8.50 60.28
N ALA A 16 1.54 7.99 59.16
CA ALA A 16 2.32 7.61 58.00
C ALA A 16 3.07 8.84 57.47
N GLY A 17 4.40 8.79 57.45
CA GLY A 17 5.25 9.67 56.65
C GLY A 17 5.55 9.00 55.30
N PRO A 18 5.74 9.76 54.21
CA PRO A 18 5.80 9.20 52.87
C PRO A 18 7.17 8.55 52.64
N ALA A 19 7.23 7.24 52.89
CA ALA A 19 8.34 6.42 52.43
C ALA A 19 7.95 5.75 51.12
N LEU A 20 8.68 6.14 50.06
CA LEU A 20 9.00 5.30 48.92
C LEU A 20 7.89 5.07 47.87
N VAL A 21 7.72 6.04 46.96
CA VAL A 21 7.25 5.76 45.59
C VAL A 21 8.40 6.09 44.64
N VAL A 22 9.27 5.12 44.41
CA VAL A 22 10.09 5.05 43.19
C VAL A 22 9.59 3.82 42.45
N LEU A 23 8.48 3.99 41.74
CA LEU A 23 8.03 3.00 40.77
C LEU A 23 8.72 3.31 39.44
N LEU A 24 9.45 2.33 38.95
CA LEU A 24 10.20 2.31 37.70
C LEU A 24 9.34 2.82 36.52
N ALA A 25 9.58 4.06 36.08
CA ALA A 25 9.09 4.55 34.80
C ALA A 25 10.08 4.14 33.69
N ASN A 26 10.04 2.86 33.32
CA ASN A 26 10.46 2.43 31.98
C ASN A 26 9.19 2.25 31.15
N ILE A 27 8.78 3.29 30.43
CA ILE A 27 7.83 3.13 29.33
C ILE A 27 8.36 3.94 28.15
N LEU A 28 8.52 3.21 27.06
CA LEU A 28 9.07 3.56 25.74
C LEU A 28 8.63 4.94 25.23
N PRO A 29 9.42 5.62 24.37
CA PRO A 29 8.88 6.68 23.54
C PRO A 29 7.89 6.04 22.56
N VAL A 30 6.61 6.05 22.93
CA VAL A 30 5.53 5.79 21.98
C VAL A 30 5.56 6.97 21.01
N ASN A 31 6.09 6.76 19.82
CA ASN A 31 5.86 7.66 18.69
C ASN A 31 4.37 7.61 18.37
N VAL A 32 3.59 8.46 19.04
CA VAL A 32 2.21 8.73 18.66
C VAL A 32 2.29 9.61 17.41
N PHE A 33 2.28 9.00 16.24
CA PHE A 33 1.80 9.71 15.05
C PHE A 33 0.32 9.98 15.32
N ALA A 34 0.02 11.19 15.81
CA ALA A 34 -1.36 11.63 15.90
C ALA A 34 -1.90 11.68 14.47
N ALA A 35 -2.88 10.83 14.17
CA ALA A 35 -3.64 10.94 12.94
C ALA A 35 -4.29 12.34 12.93
N VAL A 36 -3.96 13.15 11.93
CA VAL A 36 -4.73 14.36 11.67
C VAL A 36 -6.13 13.87 11.32
N PRO A 37 -7.20 14.34 12.01
CA PRO A 37 -8.55 13.94 11.66
C PRO A 37 -8.79 14.34 10.20
N VAL A 38 -9.03 13.34 9.36
CA VAL A 38 -9.48 13.55 7.98
C VAL A 38 -10.87 14.19 8.10
N GLY A 39 -11.05 15.34 7.46
CA GLY A 39 -12.35 16.03 7.43
C GLY A 39 -13.37 15.28 6.58
N GLU A 40 -14.59 15.80 6.51
CA GLU A 40 -15.59 15.29 5.56
C GLU A 40 -15.10 15.46 4.11
N PRO A 41 -15.37 14.50 3.21
CA PRO A 41 -15.02 14.62 1.80
C PRO A 41 -15.64 15.86 1.15
N GLU A 42 -14.87 16.62 0.36
CA GLU A 42 -15.42 17.75 -0.41
C GLU A 42 -16.34 17.28 -1.56
N LYS A 43 -16.19 16.02 -1.98
CA LYS A 43 -17.00 15.31 -2.96
C LYS A 43 -17.13 13.85 -2.52
N ASP A 44 -18.36 13.38 -2.38
CA ASP A 44 -18.71 12.05 -1.88
C ASP A 44 -19.01 11.06 -3.01
N GLU A 45 -19.69 11.48 -4.08
CA GLU A 45 -19.95 10.65 -5.26
C GLU A 45 -18.77 10.65 -6.24
N LEU A 46 -18.09 9.52 -6.43
CA LEU A 46 -16.92 9.42 -7.31
C LEU A 46 -17.10 8.35 -8.38
N THR A 47 -16.62 8.59 -9.60
CA THR A 47 -16.55 7.56 -10.65
C THR A 47 -15.10 7.20 -10.95
N PHE A 48 -14.72 5.94 -10.70
CA PHE A 48 -13.37 5.44 -10.98
C PHE A 48 -13.32 4.49 -12.17
N GLY A 49 -12.35 4.74 -13.06
CA GLY A 49 -12.07 3.88 -14.21
C GLY A 49 -11.14 2.71 -13.87
N PHE A 50 -11.33 1.58 -14.55
CA PHE A 50 -10.37 0.46 -14.48
C PHE A 50 -10.30 -0.32 -15.80
N ILE A 51 -9.17 -0.98 -16.06
CA ILE A 51 -9.08 -2.05 -17.07
C ILE A 51 -9.26 -3.41 -16.38
N LYS A 52 -9.91 -4.35 -17.07
CA LYS A 52 -10.19 -5.72 -16.60
C LYS A 52 -8.93 -6.60 -16.53
N LEU A 53 -8.00 -6.21 -15.66
CA LEU A 53 -6.81 -6.95 -15.26
C LEU A 53 -6.89 -7.21 -13.75
N THR A 54 -5.97 -8.01 -13.20
CA THR A 54 -6.00 -8.39 -11.78
C THR A 54 -5.47 -7.30 -10.85
N ASP A 55 -4.64 -6.39 -11.36
CA ASP A 55 -4.08 -5.23 -10.65
C ASP A 55 -5.12 -4.21 -10.17
N MET A 56 -6.33 -4.21 -10.75
CA MET A 56 -7.47 -3.42 -10.25
C MET A 56 -8.03 -3.90 -8.90
N ALA A 57 -7.59 -5.07 -8.40
CA ALA A 57 -8.15 -5.73 -7.22
C ALA A 57 -8.33 -4.82 -5.99
N PRO A 58 -7.42 -3.88 -5.66
CA PRO A 58 -7.66 -2.96 -4.54
C PRO A 58 -8.94 -2.14 -4.66
N LEU A 59 -9.31 -1.69 -5.88
CA LEU A 59 -10.57 -0.96 -6.11
C LEU A 59 -11.79 -1.87 -5.93
N ALA A 60 -11.74 -3.07 -6.49
CA ALA A 60 -12.84 -4.03 -6.37
C ALA A 60 -13.05 -4.45 -4.91
N VAL A 61 -11.98 -4.74 -4.17
CA VAL A 61 -12.07 -5.11 -2.76
C VAL A 61 -12.59 -3.94 -1.92
N ALA A 62 -12.11 -2.71 -2.16
CA ALA A 62 -12.61 -1.54 -1.44
C ALA A 62 -14.11 -1.30 -1.68
N TYR A 63 -14.59 -1.53 -2.90
CA TYR A 63 -16.00 -1.44 -3.23
C TYR A 63 -16.83 -2.57 -2.58
N GLU A 64 -16.44 -3.83 -2.78
CA GLU A 64 -17.20 -5.00 -2.30
C GLU A 64 -17.17 -5.17 -0.77
N GLN A 65 -16.15 -4.66 -0.10
CA GLN A 65 -16.04 -4.69 1.37
C GLN A 65 -16.58 -3.43 2.05
N GLY A 66 -17.06 -2.43 1.29
CA GLY A 66 -17.61 -1.19 1.86
C GLY A 66 -16.57 -0.19 2.37
N PHE A 67 -15.28 -0.38 2.09
CA PHE A 67 -14.23 0.53 2.58
C PHE A 67 -14.34 1.95 2.02
N PHE A 68 -14.98 2.14 0.86
CA PHE A 68 -15.29 3.49 0.39
C PHE A 68 -16.39 4.15 1.24
N GLU A 69 -17.44 3.40 1.57
CA GLU A 69 -18.56 3.91 2.37
C GLU A 69 -18.14 4.22 3.81
N ASP A 70 -17.24 3.41 4.38
CA ASP A 70 -16.62 3.66 5.70
C ASP A 70 -15.89 5.02 5.76
N GLU A 71 -15.39 5.51 4.63
CA GLU A 71 -14.73 6.81 4.46
C GLU A 71 -15.67 7.91 3.91
N GLY A 72 -16.98 7.62 3.82
CA GLY A 72 -17.99 8.57 3.33
C GLY A 72 -18.02 8.77 1.81
N LEU A 73 -17.47 7.82 1.03
CA LEU A 73 -17.40 7.88 -0.44
C LEU A 73 -18.36 6.89 -1.10
N TYR A 74 -19.15 7.38 -2.05
CA TYR A 74 -20.05 6.60 -2.91
C TYR A 74 -19.43 6.42 -4.29
N VAL A 75 -18.70 5.31 -4.46
CA VAL A 75 -17.89 5.07 -5.66
C VAL A 75 -18.65 4.27 -6.71
N THR A 76 -18.60 4.70 -7.98
CA THR A 76 -18.97 3.88 -9.15
C THR A 76 -17.70 3.36 -9.84
N LEU A 77 -17.57 2.04 -10.01
CA LEU A 77 -16.48 1.44 -10.77
C LEU A 77 -16.87 1.21 -12.24
N GLN A 78 -16.19 1.89 -13.17
CA GLN A 78 -16.49 1.81 -14.60
C GLN A 78 -15.34 1.14 -15.38
N ALA A 79 -15.63 -0.01 -15.99
CA ALA A 79 -14.69 -0.69 -16.88
C ALA A 79 -14.44 0.13 -18.15
N GLN A 80 -13.16 0.31 -18.50
CA GLN A 80 -12.73 1.05 -19.68
C GLN A 80 -12.26 0.09 -20.78
N ALA A 81 -12.41 0.52 -22.03
CA ALA A 81 -12.09 -0.31 -23.20
C ALA A 81 -10.59 -0.46 -23.44
N ASN A 82 -9.81 0.58 -23.15
CA ASN A 82 -8.37 0.61 -23.31
C ASN A 82 -7.74 1.78 -22.51
N TRP A 83 -6.42 1.79 -22.43
CA TRP A 83 -5.65 2.78 -21.67
C TRP A 83 -5.79 4.22 -22.14
N LYS A 84 -6.00 4.45 -23.44
CA LYS A 84 -6.17 5.81 -23.99
C LYS A 84 -7.49 6.40 -23.53
N VAL A 85 -8.58 5.65 -23.71
CA VAL A 85 -9.93 6.06 -23.26
C VAL A 85 -9.96 6.31 -21.76
N LEU A 86 -9.30 5.44 -20.97
CA LEU A 86 -9.21 5.61 -19.52
C LEU A 86 -8.47 6.90 -19.14
N LEU A 87 -7.31 7.17 -19.74
CA LEU A 87 -6.55 8.39 -19.47
C LEU A 87 -7.32 9.65 -19.87
N ASP A 88 -7.93 9.64 -21.06
CA ASP A 88 -8.74 10.77 -21.53
C ASP A 88 -9.93 11.02 -20.60
N GLY A 89 -10.60 9.96 -20.13
CA GLY A 89 -11.70 10.08 -19.18
C GLY A 89 -11.31 10.76 -17.87
N VAL A 90 -10.11 10.50 -17.36
CA VAL A 90 -9.59 11.20 -16.17
C VAL A 90 -9.24 12.66 -16.48
N ILE A 91 -8.60 12.92 -17.63
CA ILE A 91 -8.18 14.27 -18.03
C ILE A 91 -9.40 15.17 -18.28
N ASP A 92 -10.44 14.64 -18.91
CA ASP A 92 -11.65 15.36 -19.26
C ASP A 92 -12.68 15.41 -18.10
N GLY A 93 -12.34 14.84 -16.94
CA GLY A 93 -13.18 14.82 -15.74
C GLY A 93 -14.43 13.94 -15.84
N GLN A 94 -14.50 13.05 -16.83
CA GLN A 94 -15.54 12.00 -16.89
C GLN A 94 -15.30 10.91 -15.84
N LEU A 95 -14.05 10.73 -15.42
CA LEU A 95 -13.63 9.86 -14.34
C LEU A 95 -12.90 10.72 -13.30
N ASP A 96 -13.23 10.55 -12.02
CA ASP A 96 -12.57 11.23 -10.91
C ASP A 96 -11.18 10.66 -10.62
N GLY A 97 -10.94 9.43 -11.05
CA GLY A 97 -9.69 8.71 -10.88
C GLY A 97 -9.72 7.39 -11.63
N ALA A 98 -8.57 6.73 -11.70
CA ALA A 98 -8.49 5.40 -12.30
C ALA A 98 -7.28 4.62 -11.83
N HIS A 99 -7.40 3.30 -11.86
CA HIS A 99 -6.24 2.42 -11.96
C HIS A 99 -5.56 2.69 -13.32
N MET A 100 -4.24 2.91 -13.31
CA MET A 100 -3.51 3.33 -14.50
C MET A 100 -2.10 2.74 -14.56
N LEU A 101 -1.57 2.52 -15.78
CA LEU A 101 -0.16 2.18 -15.96
C LEU A 101 0.71 3.30 -15.40
N ALA A 102 1.73 2.96 -14.59
CA ALA A 102 2.58 3.95 -13.91
C ALA A 102 3.20 5.01 -14.84
N GLY A 103 3.48 4.65 -16.10
CA GLY A 103 4.02 5.58 -17.09
C GLY A 103 3.05 6.64 -17.59
N GLN A 104 1.73 6.39 -17.58
CA GLN A 104 0.74 7.32 -18.11
C GLN A 104 0.65 8.66 -17.34
N PRO A 105 0.49 8.68 -16.00
CA PRO A 105 0.42 9.95 -15.27
C PRO A 105 1.74 10.72 -15.31
N LEU A 106 2.88 9.99 -15.31
CA LEU A 106 4.21 10.59 -15.46
C LEU A 106 4.39 11.25 -16.83
N ALA A 107 4.07 10.54 -17.91
CA ALA A 107 4.13 11.05 -19.27
C ALA A 107 3.18 12.24 -19.48
N ALA A 108 1.95 12.16 -18.96
CA ALA A 108 0.97 13.24 -19.04
C ALA A 108 1.46 14.51 -18.34
N THR A 109 2.06 14.37 -17.16
CA THR A 109 2.58 15.51 -16.38
C THR A 109 3.69 16.26 -17.13
N ILE A 110 4.59 15.53 -17.80
CA ILE A 110 5.70 16.12 -18.56
C ILE A 110 5.33 16.50 -20.01
N GLY A 111 4.11 16.17 -20.46
CA GLY A 111 3.60 16.51 -21.80
C GLY A 111 4.00 15.55 -22.91
N PHE A 112 4.31 14.29 -22.61
CA PHE A 112 4.57 13.27 -23.63
C PHE A 112 3.27 12.55 -24.03
N GLY A 113 2.86 12.68 -25.30
CA GLY A 113 1.58 12.18 -25.81
C GLY A 113 0.42 13.13 -25.54
N THR A 114 0.14 13.43 -24.26
CA THR A 114 -0.86 14.42 -23.80
C THR A 114 -0.23 15.24 -22.67
N LYS A 115 -0.74 16.47 -22.41
CA LYS A 115 -0.33 17.28 -21.26
C LYS A 115 -1.47 17.47 -20.27
N ALA A 116 -1.34 16.94 -19.07
CA ALA A 116 -2.30 17.07 -17.99
C ALA A 116 -1.61 16.91 -16.62
N HIS A 117 -2.14 17.57 -15.60
CA HIS A 117 -1.65 17.42 -14.22
C HIS A 117 -2.41 16.29 -13.53
N ILE A 118 -1.74 15.18 -13.24
CA ILE A 118 -2.34 14.00 -12.61
C ILE A 118 -1.56 13.67 -11.33
N VAL A 119 -2.28 13.38 -10.25
CA VAL A 119 -1.70 12.96 -8.97
C VAL A 119 -1.76 11.44 -8.86
N THR A 120 -0.64 10.82 -8.46
CA THR A 120 -0.53 9.37 -8.26
C THR A 120 -0.21 9.07 -6.81
N PRO A 121 -1.21 8.75 -5.96
CA PRO A 121 -1.03 8.70 -4.51
C PRO A 121 -0.32 7.43 -4.01
N PHE A 122 -0.49 6.30 -4.68
CA PHE A 122 0.12 5.02 -4.30
C PHE A 122 0.19 4.06 -5.49
N SER A 123 0.97 2.99 -5.34
CA SER A 123 1.07 1.88 -6.28
C SER A 123 0.12 0.76 -5.86
N MET A 124 -0.67 0.24 -6.80
CA MET A 124 -1.72 -0.75 -6.53
C MET A 124 -1.23 -2.19 -6.52
N ASP A 125 -0.14 -2.48 -7.23
CA ASP A 125 0.42 -3.82 -7.33
C ASP A 125 1.94 -3.79 -7.54
N LEU A 126 2.55 -4.96 -7.36
CA LEU A 126 3.93 -5.25 -7.74
C LEU A 126 3.98 -6.64 -8.36
N ASN A 127 4.54 -6.75 -9.56
CA ASN A 127 4.58 -7.96 -10.40
C ASN A 127 3.22 -8.30 -11.05
N GLY A 128 2.84 -9.57 -11.12
CA GLY A 128 1.57 -10.00 -11.72
C GLY A 128 1.50 -9.96 -13.25
N ASN A 129 2.45 -9.31 -13.93
CA ASN A 129 2.53 -9.32 -15.39
C ASN A 129 3.28 -10.56 -15.93
N GLY A 130 3.02 -10.89 -17.19
CA GLY A 130 3.67 -12.00 -17.87
C GLY A 130 4.03 -11.67 -19.31
N ILE A 131 5.17 -12.18 -19.77
CA ILE A 131 5.55 -12.19 -21.18
C ILE A 131 5.30 -13.61 -21.69
N THR A 132 4.52 -13.74 -22.76
CA THR A 132 4.24 -15.00 -23.42
C THR A 132 4.89 -15.05 -24.80
N LEU A 133 5.19 -16.26 -25.27
CA LEU A 133 5.71 -16.50 -26.61
C LEU A 133 4.64 -17.19 -27.45
N SER A 134 4.65 -16.94 -28.75
CA SER A 134 3.86 -17.76 -29.67
C SER A 134 4.39 -19.20 -29.68
N THR A 135 3.52 -20.14 -30.04
CA THR A 135 3.92 -21.55 -30.14
C THR A 135 5.07 -21.73 -31.15
N ALA A 136 5.08 -20.99 -32.26
CA ALA A 136 6.13 -21.07 -33.27
C ALA A 136 7.50 -20.67 -32.70
N VAL A 137 7.58 -19.48 -32.09
CA VAL A 137 8.80 -18.97 -31.45
C VAL A 137 9.30 -19.94 -30.37
N TRP A 138 8.39 -20.53 -29.60
CA TRP A 138 8.75 -21.55 -28.61
C TRP A 138 9.38 -22.80 -29.22
N GLN A 139 8.90 -23.29 -30.37
CA GLN A 139 9.47 -24.47 -31.03
C GLN A 139 10.86 -24.22 -31.59
N GLU A 140 11.13 -23.00 -32.05
CA GLU A 140 12.47 -22.59 -32.52
C GLU A 140 13.43 -22.39 -31.34
N MET A 141 12.93 -21.88 -30.22
CA MET A 141 13.74 -21.65 -29.01
C MET A 141 14.10 -22.96 -28.29
N LYS A 142 13.14 -23.87 -28.13
CA LYS A 142 13.22 -25.05 -27.25
C LYS A 142 14.41 -26.00 -27.50
N PRO A 143 14.84 -26.28 -28.75
CA PRO A 143 16.00 -27.13 -29.03
C PRO A 143 17.30 -26.58 -28.44
N ASN A 144 17.43 -25.27 -28.31
CA ASN A 144 18.63 -24.58 -27.86
C ASN A 144 18.71 -24.43 -26.32
N LEU A 145 17.67 -24.84 -25.60
CA LEU A 145 17.60 -24.69 -24.15
C LEU A 145 18.37 -25.81 -23.42
N PRO A 146 19.12 -25.47 -22.35
CA PRO A 146 19.68 -26.49 -21.46
C PRO A 146 18.56 -27.26 -20.78
N LYS A 147 18.70 -28.59 -20.73
CA LYS A 147 17.71 -29.50 -20.15
C LYS A 147 18.27 -30.13 -18.87
N ARG A 148 17.39 -30.31 -17.89
CA ARG A 148 17.66 -31.12 -16.70
C ARG A 148 17.59 -32.61 -17.05
N ALA A 149 17.97 -33.46 -16.11
CA ALA A 149 17.89 -34.92 -16.26
C ALA A 149 16.45 -35.44 -16.54
N ASP A 150 15.42 -34.68 -16.13
CA ASP A 150 14.01 -34.99 -16.39
C ASP A 150 13.52 -34.53 -17.79
N GLY A 151 14.43 -34.01 -18.63
CA GLY A 151 14.12 -33.51 -19.97
C GLY A 151 13.45 -32.13 -20.01
N LYS A 152 13.16 -31.52 -18.86
CA LYS A 152 12.57 -30.16 -18.80
C LYS A 152 13.65 -29.07 -18.91
N PRO A 153 13.32 -27.89 -19.45
CA PRO A 153 14.23 -26.76 -19.45
C PRO A 153 14.70 -26.40 -18.03
N VAL A 154 15.93 -25.89 -17.93
CA VAL A 154 16.43 -25.26 -16.70
C VAL A 154 15.81 -23.87 -16.58
N HIS A 155 15.28 -23.54 -15.39
CA HIS A 155 14.74 -22.22 -15.07
C HIS A 155 15.67 -21.47 -14.09
N PRO A 156 15.70 -20.12 -14.12
CA PRO A 156 15.00 -19.25 -15.07
C PRO A 156 15.60 -19.34 -16.49
N ILE A 157 14.73 -19.29 -17.50
CA ILE A 157 15.17 -19.26 -18.90
C ILE A 157 15.70 -17.85 -19.18
N LYS A 158 16.97 -17.75 -19.57
CA LYS A 158 17.57 -16.47 -19.95
C LYS A 158 16.98 -15.97 -21.27
N ALA A 159 16.79 -14.65 -21.39
CA ALA A 159 16.35 -14.03 -22.64
C ALA A 159 17.32 -14.25 -23.81
N ASP A 160 18.61 -14.57 -23.53
CA ASP A 160 19.61 -14.88 -24.57
C ASP A 160 19.19 -16.02 -25.50
N TYR A 161 18.35 -16.94 -25.03
CA TYR A 161 17.86 -18.05 -25.84
C TYR A 161 16.86 -17.62 -26.92
N LEU A 162 16.38 -16.37 -26.92
CA LEU A 162 15.59 -15.79 -28.01
C LEU A 162 16.46 -15.31 -29.19
N LYS A 163 17.77 -15.11 -29.03
CA LYS A 163 18.67 -14.64 -30.11
C LYS A 163 18.72 -15.53 -31.36
N PRO A 164 18.66 -16.87 -31.28
CA PRO A 164 18.74 -17.76 -32.43
C PRO A 164 17.38 -18.06 -33.09
N VAL A 165 16.28 -17.47 -32.58
CA VAL A 165 14.93 -17.53 -33.16
C VAL A 165 14.76 -16.36 -34.12
#